data_AF-A0A348Y8C4-F1
#
_entry.id   AF-A0A348Y8C4-F1
#
_cell.length_a   1.000
_cell.length_b   1.000
_cell.length_c   1.000
_cell.angle_alpha   90.00
_cell.angle_beta   90.00
_cell.angle_gamma   90.00
#
_symmetry.space_group_name_H-M   'P 1'
#
loop_
_entity.id
_entity.type
_entity.pdbx_description
1 polymer ?
#
loop_
_entity_poly.entity_id
_entity_poly.type
_entity_poly.pdbx_seq_one_letter_code
_entity_poly.pdbx_strand_id
1 'polypeptide(L)'
;NKQLGRFDLTDIPPAPRGLPQIEVSFDINADGIMNISATDKGTGKAQSIQIKADSGLSDEEVEQMIRDAEANAAEDEKFANLAQVRNEADGRIHAV
;
A
#
# COMPACT_ATOMS: atom_id res chain seq x y z
N ASN A 1 -12.20 16.26 6.96
CA ASN A 1 -10.79 15.96 7.30
C ASN A 1 -10.71 14.60 7.98
N LYS A 2 -9.86 13.67 7.51
CA LYS A 2 -9.62 12.35 8.14
C LYS A 2 -8.29 12.42 8.89
N GLN A 3 -8.26 12.01 10.16
CA GLN A 3 -7.02 11.93 10.93
C GLN A 3 -6.21 10.74 10.42
N LEU A 4 -5.03 11.00 9.87
CA LEU A 4 -4.14 9.97 9.32
C LEU A 4 -3.25 9.35 10.41
N GLY A 5 -2.91 10.13 11.44
CA GLY A 5 -2.11 9.67 12.57
C GLY A 5 -1.79 10.82 13.52
N ARG A 6 -1.21 10.48 14.67
CA ARG A 6 -0.63 11.44 15.61
C ARG A 6 0.82 11.02 15.85
N PHE A 7 1.73 11.97 15.75
CA PHE A 7 3.12 11.77 16.12
C PHE A 7 3.47 12.78 17.21
N ASP A 8 4.17 12.31 18.23
CA ASP A 8 4.66 13.16 19.32
C ASP A 8 6.19 13.06 19.31
N LEU A 9 6.87 14.20 19.11
CA LEU A 9 8.33 14.28 19.21
C LEU A 9 8.71 14.47 20.68
N THR A 10 9.25 13.43 21.31
CA THR A 10 9.67 13.46 22.73
C THR A 10 11.14 13.86 22.86
N ASP A 11 11.55 14.18 24.10
CA ASP A 11 12.95 14.43 24.46
C ASP A 11 13.63 15.65 23.79
N ILE A 12 12.85 16.70 23.55
CA ILE A 12 13.38 18.01 23.14
C ILE A 12 13.90 18.75 24.38
N PRO A 13 15.17 19.19 24.39
CA PRO A 13 15.72 19.91 25.54
C PRO A 13 14.98 21.24 25.76
N PRO A 14 14.86 21.71 27.02
CA PRO A 14 14.23 22.98 27.32
C PRO A 14 15.00 24.11 26.63
N ALA A 15 14.32 24.84 25.74
CA ALA A 15 14.89 25.97 25.04
C ALA A 15 13.96 27.18 25.15
N PRO A 16 14.49 28.42 25.07
CA PRO A 16 13.67 29.61 24.95
C PRO A 16 12.68 29.48 23.80
N ARG A 17 11.49 30.05 23.95
CA ARG A 17 10.47 30.02 22.89
C ARG A 17 11.04 30.63 21.60
N GLY A 18 10.89 29.92 20.49
CA GLY A 18 11.36 30.34 19.17
C GLY A 18 12.78 29.89 18.80
N LEU A 19 13.53 29.30 19.74
CA LEU A 19 14.86 28.74 19.49
C LEU A 19 14.88 27.29 18.96
N PRO A 20 14.03 26.35 19.41
CA PRO A 20 14.03 25.00 18.87
C PRO A 20 13.52 25.02 17.43
N GLN A 21 14.33 24.49 16.51
CA GLN A 21 14.04 24.42 15.09
C GLN A 21 13.72 22.98 14.72
N ILE A 22 12.43 22.66 14.64
CA ILE A 22 11.95 21.35 14.22
C ILE A 22 11.64 21.42 12.73
N GLU A 23 12.30 20.58 11.96
CA GLU A 23 12.01 20.39 10.54
C GLU A 23 11.13 19.16 10.37
N VAL A 24 9.95 19.35 9.77
CA VAL A 24 9.01 18.27 9.49
C VAL A 24 8.91 18.10 7.98
N SER A 25 9.25 16.91 7.50
CA SER A 25 9.16 16.53 6.09
C SER A 25 8.04 15.52 5.91
N PHE A 26 7.21 15.78 4.90
CA PHE A 26 6.11 14.92 4.49
C PHE A 26 6.42 14.40 3.11
N ASP A 27 6.60 13.10 3.00
CA ASP A 27 6.90 12.41 1.76
C ASP A 27 5.75 11.47 1.42
N ILE A 28 5.30 11.49 0.17
CA ILE A 28 4.19 10.65 -0.32
C ILE A 28 4.71 9.88 -1.52
N ASN A 29 4.69 8.55 -1.39
CA ASN A 29 5.09 7.66 -2.46
C ASN A 29 3.93 7.39 -3.43
N ALA A 30 4.27 6.90 -4.64
CA ALA A 30 3.30 6.51 -5.66
C ALA A 30 2.29 5.44 -5.18
N ASP A 31 2.69 4.62 -4.20
CA ASP A 31 1.86 3.60 -3.57
C ASP A 31 0.86 4.15 -2.54
N GLY A 32 0.83 5.47 -2.32
CA GLY A 32 -0.05 6.11 -1.33
C GLY A 32 0.41 5.98 0.12
N ILE A 33 1.64 5.50 0.34
CA ILE A 33 2.27 5.46 1.67
C ILE A 33 2.86 6.84 1.97
N MET A 34 2.44 7.42 3.10
CA MET A 34 2.93 8.71 3.57
C MET A 34 4.01 8.51 4.65
N ASN A 35 5.23 8.98 4.39
CA ASN A 35 6.31 9.00 5.36
C ASN A 35 6.41 10.40 5.97
N ILE A 36 6.25 10.50 7.28
CA ILE A 36 6.40 11.74 8.03
C ILE A 36 7.68 11.62 8.85
N SER A 37 8.62 12.53 8.65
CA SER A 37 9.84 12.62 9.45
C SER A 37 9.95 13.97 10.11
N ALA A 38 10.35 14.00 11.37
CA ALA A 38 10.57 15.20 12.15
C ALA A 38 11.97 15.15 12.74
N THR A 39 12.78 16.16 12.45
CA THR A 39 14.15 16.29 12.95
C THR A 39 14.31 17.60 13.69
N ASP A 40 14.81 17.55 14.92
CA ASP A 40 15.24 18.75 15.63
C ASP A 40 16.66 19.14 15.17
N LYS A 41 16.81 20.33 14.60
CA LYS A 41 18.11 20.86 14.13
C LYS A 41 19.08 21.16 15.27
N GLY A 42 18.58 21.37 16.49
CA GLY A 42 19.43 21.65 17.66
C GLY A 42 20.13 20.40 18.18
N THR A 43 19.41 19.28 18.28
CA THR A 43 19.93 18.03 18.84
C THR A 43 20.30 16.98 17.79
N GLY A 44 19.84 17.14 16.55
CA GLY A 44 19.97 16.13 15.50
C GLY A 44 19.08 14.90 15.72
N LYS A 45 18.21 14.90 16.73
CA LYS A 45 17.25 13.81 16.96
C LYS A 45 16.19 13.82 15.88
N ALA A 46 16.00 12.67 15.24
CA ALA A 46 14.96 12.43 14.26
C ALA A 46 13.97 11.39 14.78
N GLN A 47 12.69 11.57 14.45
CA GLN A 47 11.63 10.58 14.60
C GLN A 47 10.85 10.50 13.29
N SER A 48 10.49 9.29 12.86
CA SER A 48 9.72 9.08 11.64
C SER A 48 8.59 8.11 11.87
N ILE A 49 7.44 8.38 11.23
CA ILE A 49 6.27 7.51 11.19
C ILE A 49 5.90 7.25 9.73
N GLN A 50 5.60 6.00 9.42
CA GLN A 50 5.04 5.62 8.14
C GLN A 50 3.54 5.39 8.32
N ILE A 51 2.74 6.18 7.62
CA ILE A 51 1.29 6.03 7.58
C ILE A 51 0.94 5.39 6.25
N LYS A 52 0.58 4.11 6.31
CA LYS A 52 -0.02 3.42 5.17
C LYS A 52 -1.45 3.94 5.03
N ALA A 53 -1.83 4.38 3.84
CA ALA A 53 -3.22 4.69 3.59
C ALA A 53 -4.03 3.39 3.74
N ASP A 54 -4.86 3.33 4.77
CA ASP A 54 -5.81 2.25 5.04
C ASP A 54 -6.93 2.30 4.00
N SER A 55 -6.61 2.05 2.74
CA SER A 55 -7.47 2.36 1.59
C SER A 55 -7.54 1.25 0.54
N GLY A 56 -7.33 0.00 0.92
CA GLY A 56 -7.48 -1.10 -0.04
C GLY A 56 -7.99 -2.37 0.58
N LEU A 57 -7.10 -3.08 1.25
CA LEU A 57 -7.33 -4.42 1.80
C LEU A 57 -6.42 -4.57 3.02
N SER A 58 -6.95 -5.17 4.09
CA SER A 58 -6.12 -5.65 5.21
C SER A 58 -5.22 -6.80 4.75
N ASP A 59 -4.11 -7.04 5.46
CA ASP A 59 -3.23 -8.18 5.15
C ASP A 59 -4.00 -9.52 5.16
N GLU A 60 -5.02 -9.64 6.03
CA GLU A 60 -5.93 -10.78 6.10
C GLU A 60 -6.81 -10.93 4.84
N GLU A 61 -7.34 -9.82 4.32
CA GLU A 61 -8.10 -9.83 3.06
C GLU A 61 -7.21 -10.17 1.87
N VAL A 62 -5.96 -9.69 1.83
CA VAL A 62 -5.00 -10.05 0.78
C VAL A 62 -4.72 -11.56 0.80
N GLU A 63 -4.47 -12.14 1.98
CA GLU A 63 -4.26 -13.59 2.08
C GLU A 63 -5.50 -14.39 1.67
N GLN A 64 -6.70 -13.92 2.03
CA GLN A 64 -7.93 -14.59 1.65
C GLN A 64 -8.13 -14.58 0.13
N MET A 65 -7.86 -13.44 -0.53
CA MET A 65 -7.94 -13.34 -1.99
C MET A 65 -6.91 -14.24 -2.69
N ILE A 66 -5.71 -14.41 -2.13
CA ILE A 66 -4.71 -15.33 -2.67
C ILE A 66 -5.20 -16.78 -2.58
N ARG A 67 -5.73 -17.20 -1.42
CA ARG A 67 -6.27 -18.55 -1.23
C ARG A 67 -7.44 -18.84 -2.17
N ASP A 68 -8.35 -17.87 -2.31
CA ASP A 68 -9.49 -18.01 -3.21
C ASP A 68 -9.04 -18.09 -4.68
N ALA A 69 -8.03 -17.32 -5.08
CA ALA A 69 -7.46 -17.39 -6.43
C ALA A 69 -6.80 -18.76 -6.70
N GLU A 70 -6.04 -19.31 -5.75
CA GLU A 70 -5.44 -20.64 -5.88
C GLU A 70 -6.49 -21.75 -5.96
N ALA A 71 -7.57 -21.64 -5.17
CA ALA A 71 -8.66 -22.61 -5.19
C ALA A 71 -9.42 -22.60 -6.52
N ASN A 72 -9.62 -21.42 -7.12
CA ASN A 72 -10.36 -21.27 -8.38
C ASN A 72 -9.48 -21.47 -9.63
N ALA A 73 -8.15 -21.45 -9.51
CA ALA A 73 -7.24 -21.60 -10.64
C ALA A 73 -7.50 -22.87 -11.47
N ALA A 74 -7.81 -23.99 -10.80
CA ALA A 74 -8.09 -25.26 -11.48
C ALA A 74 -9.44 -25.28 -12.22
N GLU A 75 -10.43 -24.51 -11.76
CA GLU A 75 -11.71 -24.35 -12.45
C GLU A 75 -11.58 -23.37 -13.63
N ASP A 76 -10.86 -22.27 -13.42
CA ASP A 76 -10.56 -21.28 -14.47
C ASP A 76 -9.77 -21.92 -15.62
N GLU A 77 -8.81 -22.80 -15.34
CA GLU A 77 -8.05 -23.52 -16.36
C GLU A 77 -8.94 -24.46 -17.20
N LYS A 78 -9.90 -25.14 -16.57
CA LYS A 78 -10.87 -25.99 -17.28
C LYS A 78 -11.80 -25.15 -18.14
N PHE A 79 -12.27 -24.02 -17.62
CA PHE A 79 -13.16 -23.13 -18.36
C PHE A 79 -12.43 -22.47 -19.54
N ALA A 80 -11.17 -22.07 -19.35
CA ALA A 80 -10.30 -21.54 -20.40
C ALA A 80 -10.04 -22.58 -21.50
N ASN A 81 -9.74 -23.84 -21.14
CA ASN A 81 -9.58 -24.93 -22.10
C ASN A 81 -10.87 -25.18 -22.90
N LEU A 82 -12.03 -25.20 -22.24
CA LEU A 82 -13.31 -25.37 -22.91
C LEU A 82 -13.59 -24.23 -23.90
N ALA A 83 -13.31 -22.98 -23.50
CA ALA A 83 -13.43 -21.81 -24.36
C ALA A 83 -12.46 -21.87 -25.55
N GLN A 84 -11.22 -22.31 -25.33
CA GLN A 84 -10.22 -22.48 -26.39
C GLN A 84 -10.67 -23.53 -27.40
N VAL A 85 -11.13 -24.70 -26.95
CA VAL A 85 -11.61 -25.77 -27.83
C VAL A 85 -12.82 -25.31 -28.64
N ARG A 86 -13.75 -24.56 -28.03
CA ARG A 86 -14.88 -23.94 -28.73
C ARG A 86 -14.41 -22.97 -29.81
N ASN A 87 -13.54 -22.03 -29.46
CA ASN A 87 -13.01 -21.05 -30.41
C ASN A 87 -12.24 -21.71 -31.56
N GLU A 88 -11.49 -22.77 -31.28
CA GLU A 88 -10.77 -23.52 -32.31
C GLU A 88 -11.75 -24.26 -33.24
N ALA A 89 -12.81 -24.86 -32.69
CA ALA A 89 -13.86 -25.50 -33.48
C ALA A 89 -14.63 -24.50 -34.36
N ASP A 90 -15.06 -23.36 -33.79
CA ASP A 90 -15.73 -22.29 -34.53
C ASP A 90 -14.81 -21.70 -35.62
N GLY A 91 -13.53 -21.49 -35.31
CA GLY A 91 -12.53 -21.05 -36.29
C GLY A 91 -12.34 -22.02 -37.45
N ARG A 92 -12.35 -23.33 -37.19
CA ARG A 92 -12.29 -24.35 -38.25
C ARG A 92 -13.57 -24.43 -39.08
N ILE A 93 -14.74 -24.22 -38.48
CA ILE A 93 -16.02 -24.19 -39.21
C ILE A 93 -16.09 -22.95 -40.11
N HIS A 94 -15.62 -21.79 -39.65
CA HIS A 94 -15.61 -20.55 -40.43
C HIS A 94 -14.53 -20.50 -41.52
N ALA A 95 -13.53 -21.37 -41.48
CA ALA A 95 -12.45 -21.44 -42.47
C ALA A 95 -12.77 -22.33 -43.68
N VAL A 96 -13.92 -23.02 -43.69
CA VAL A 96 -14.44 -23.83 -44.82
C VAL A 96 -15.38 -23.00 -45.70
#